data_AF-A0A2N6C7V0-F1
#
_entry.id   AF-A0A2N6C7V0-F1
#
_cell.length_a   1.000
_cell.length_b   1.000
_cell.length_c   1.000
_cell.angle_alpha   90.00
_cell.angle_beta   90.00
_cell.angle_gamma   90.00
#
_symmetry.space_group_name_H-M   'P 1'
#
loop_
_entity.id
_entity.type
_entity.pdbx_description
1 polymer ?
#
loop_
_entity_poly.entity_id
_entity_poly.type
_entity_poly.pdbx_seq_one_letter_code
_entity_poly.pdbx_strand_id
1 'polypeptide(L)'
;MKDYSEKLIESRTLDNGITVSIFDLGKQVAADRWYIKILCRLELPVADDRLGAAGLHGPELEAFRQRFNGVLVHEFAKERHFVDDRLKDEVIAELVATLNRNSMNYVANPVFADNLVQQKVEMVKQELKVRQGLDMVEHDMDDDEGPADFSACFRD
;
A
#
# COMPACT_ATOMS: atom_id res chain seq x y z
N MET A 1 15.45 -0.25 7.59
CA MET A 1 14.92 -0.44 6.23
C MET A 1 15.83 -1.45 5.56
N LYS A 2 15.35 -2.64 5.14
CA LYS A 2 16.23 -3.61 4.47
C LYS A 2 16.53 -3.05 3.08
N ASP A 3 17.79 -2.76 2.79
CA ASP A 3 18.27 -2.34 1.46
C ASP A 3 18.06 -3.49 0.47
N TYR A 4 16.89 -3.52 -0.15
CA TYR A 4 16.68 -4.27 -1.38
C TYR A 4 17.11 -3.34 -2.51
N SER A 5 18.14 -3.73 -3.27
CA SER A 5 18.47 -3.04 -4.52
C SER A 5 17.36 -3.39 -5.52
N GLU A 6 16.40 -2.48 -5.69
CA GLU A 6 15.32 -2.64 -6.66
C GLU A 6 15.91 -2.56 -8.08
N LYS A 7 16.06 -3.69 -8.75
CA LYS A 7 16.51 -3.71 -10.15
C LYS A 7 15.30 -3.71 -11.06
N LEU A 8 15.06 -2.61 -11.78
CA LEU A 8 14.00 -2.53 -12.78
C LEU A 8 14.25 -3.58 -13.88
N ILE A 9 13.26 -4.43 -14.12
CA ILE A 9 13.24 -5.42 -15.21
C ILE A 9 12.54 -4.81 -16.42
N GLU A 10 11.32 -4.32 -16.23
CA GLU A 10 10.51 -3.70 -17.28
C GLU A 10 9.56 -2.65 -16.70
N SER A 11 9.21 -1.66 -17.52
CA SER A 11 8.19 -0.66 -17.21
C SER A 11 7.35 -0.37 -18.45
N ARG A 12 6.04 -0.22 -18.28
CA ARG A 12 5.10 0.15 -19.35
C ARG A 12 3.86 0.83 -18.80
N THR A 13 3.28 1.71 -19.61
CA THR A 13 1.97 2.32 -19.32
C THR A 13 0.87 1.57 -20.08
N LEU A 14 -0.22 1.28 -19.38
CA LEU A 14 -1.41 0.62 -19.94
C LEU A 14 -2.44 1.67 -20.40
N ASP A 15 -3.37 1.24 -21.24
CA ASP A 15 -4.40 2.13 -21.82
C ASP A 15 -5.31 2.79 -20.76
N ASN A 16 -5.43 2.20 -19.58
CA ASN A 16 -6.18 2.77 -18.45
C ASN A 16 -5.38 3.79 -17.63
N GLY A 17 -4.20 4.19 -18.09
CA GLY A 17 -3.34 5.19 -17.47
C GLY A 17 -2.46 4.66 -16.32
N ILE A 18 -2.49 3.36 -16.04
CA ILE A 18 -1.63 2.75 -15.02
C ILE A 18 -0.24 2.53 -15.59
N THR A 19 0.78 3.04 -14.91
CA THR A 19 2.17 2.66 -15.15
C THR A 19 2.49 1.43 -14.31
N VAL A 20 2.90 0.35 -14.98
CA VAL A 20 3.34 -0.90 -14.39
C VAL A 20 4.86 -0.95 -14.45
N SER A 21 5.50 -1.11 -13.30
CA SER A 21 6.94 -1.32 -13.18
C SER A 21 7.20 -2.65 -12.45
N ILE A 22 8.04 -3.49 -13.04
CA ILE A 22 8.42 -4.79 -12.49
C ILE A 22 9.89 -4.74 -12.06
N PHE A 23 10.16 -5.12 -10.82
CA PHE A 23 11.47 -5.07 -10.21
C PHE A 23 11.91 -6.45 -9.70
N ASP A 24 13.19 -6.77 -9.86
CA ASP A 24 13.88 -7.85 -9.17
C ASP A 24 14.43 -7.32 -7.83
N LEU A 25 13.94 -7.88 -6.74
CA LEU A 25 14.40 -7.65 -5.36
C LEU A 25 15.06 -8.92 -4.80
N GLY A 26 15.45 -9.84 -5.68
CA GLY A 26 16.11 -11.08 -5.33
C GLY A 26 17.46 -10.86 -4.66
N LYS A 27 17.82 -11.77 -3.77
CA LYS A 27 19.12 -11.76 -3.09
C LYS A 27 19.58 -13.17 -2.76
N GLN A 28 20.89 -13.32 -2.68
CA GLN A 28 21.51 -14.54 -2.18
C GLN A 28 21.23 -14.66 -0.67
N VAL A 29 20.85 -15.86 -0.23
CA VAL A 29 20.55 -16.17 1.18
C VAL A 29 21.51 -17.20 1.76
N ALA A 30 22.14 -18.04 0.93
CA ALA A 30 23.26 -18.91 1.28
C ALA A 30 24.08 -19.22 0.02
N ALA A 31 25.27 -19.81 0.17
CA ALA A 31 26.26 -20.09 -0.88
C ALA A 31 25.70 -20.25 -2.31
N ASP A 32 24.80 -21.20 -2.54
CA ASP A 32 24.16 -21.49 -3.83
C ASP A 32 22.64 -21.19 -3.82
N ARG A 33 22.12 -20.57 -2.77
CA ARG A 33 20.69 -20.37 -2.53
C ARG A 33 20.30 -18.91 -2.65
N TRP A 34 19.26 -18.69 -3.43
CA TRP A 34 18.63 -17.41 -3.66
C TRP A 34 17.22 -17.36 -3.10
N TYR A 35 16.88 -16.19 -2.59
CA TYR A 35 15.51 -15.74 -2.46
C TYR A 35 15.20 -14.82 -3.63
N ILE A 36 14.18 -15.14 -4.41
CA ILE A 36 13.74 -14.36 -5.56
C ILE A 36 12.45 -13.66 -5.18
N LYS A 37 12.40 -12.35 -5.42
CA LYS A 37 11.22 -11.52 -5.23
C LYS A 37 11.04 -10.65 -6.45
N ILE A 38 9.96 -10.88 -7.18
CA ILE A 38 9.54 -10.01 -8.27
C ILE A 38 8.44 -9.11 -7.76
N LEU A 39 8.73 -7.82 -7.62
CA LEU A 39 7.79 -6.78 -7.21
C LEU A 39 7.14 -6.18 -8.45
N CYS A 40 5.82 -6.12 -8.46
CA CYS A 40 5.05 -5.36 -9.43
C CYS A 40 4.48 -4.12 -8.72
N ARG A 41 4.88 -2.94 -9.18
CA ARG A 41 4.41 -1.63 -8.72
C ARG A 41 3.50 -1.04 -9.79
N LEU A 42 2.31 -0.64 -9.37
CA LEU A 42 1.31 0.01 -10.19
C LEU A 42 1.17 1.46 -9.71
N GLU A 43 1.30 2.40 -10.62
CA GLU A 43 1.16 3.83 -10.35
C GLU A 43 0.02 4.37 -11.20
N LEU A 44 -1.01 4.88 -10.53
CA LEU A 44 -2.16 5.50 -11.16
C LEU A 44 -2.22 6.97 -10.74
N PRO A 45 -1.89 7.91 -11.65
CA PRO A 45 -2.19 9.31 -11.44
C PRO A 45 -3.71 9.51 -11.34
N VAL A 46 -4.18 10.22 -10.31
CA VAL A 46 -5.62 10.46 -10.10
C VAL A 46 -5.89 11.95 -10.06
N ALA A 47 -6.75 12.41 -10.98
CA ALA A 47 -7.25 13.78 -11.00
C ALA A 47 -8.32 13.99 -9.93
N ASP A 48 -8.41 15.22 -9.40
CA ASP A 48 -9.37 15.60 -8.36
C ASP A 48 -10.83 15.33 -8.78
N ASP A 49 -11.16 15.54 -10.06
CA ASP A 49 -12.52 15.28 -10.58
C ASP A 49 -12.95 13.82 -10.36
N ARG A 50 -12.01 12.87 -10.52
CA ARG A 50 -12.27 11.44 -10.31
C ARG A 50 -12.42 11.12 -8.82
N LEU A 51 -11.71 11.82 -7.94
CA LEU A 51 -11.86 11.70 -6.49
C LEU A 51 -13.20 12.28 -6.00
N GLY A 52 -13.60 13.43 -6.55
CA GLY A 52 -14.91 14.03 -6.29
C GLY A 52 -16.06 13.12 -6.74
N ALA A 53 -15.96 12.50 -7.91
CA ALA A 53 -16.92 11.50 -8.37
C ALA A 53 -16.94 10.24 -7.50
N ALA A 54 -15.81 9.89 -6.86
CA ALA A 54 -15.73 8.81 -5.87
C ALA A 54 -16.23 9.22 -4.46
N GLY A 55 -16.70 10.46 -4.30
CA GLY A 55 -17.31 10.95 -3.08
C GLY A 55 -16.32 11.41 -2.00
N LEU A 56 -15.09 11.80 -2.37
CA LEU A 56 -14.20 12.55 -1.48
C LEU A 56 -14.50 14.04 -1.59
N HIS A 57 -14.78 14.68 -0.46
CA HIS A 57 -15.02 16.12 -0.38
C HIS A 57 -14.38 16.74 0.86
N GLY A 58 -14.05 18.03 0.76
CA GLY A 58 -13.57 18.83 1.90
C GLY A 58 -12.38 18.18 2.64
N PRO A 59 -12.48 17.93 3.96
CA PRO A 59 -11.38 17.36 4.74
C PRO A 59 -10.87 16.00 4.24
N GLU A 60 -11.74 15.18 3.66
CA GLU A 60 -11.36 13.85 3.16
C GLU A 60 -10.47 13.93 1.92
N LEU A 61 -10.77 14.88 1.02
CA LEU A 61 -9.97 15.13 -0.17
C LEU A 61 -8.58 15.65 0.19
N GLU A 62 -8.50 16.56 1.17
CA GLU A 62 -7.23 17.11 1.65
C GLU A 62 -6.37 16.02 2.32
N ALA A 63 -6.98 15.20 3.18
CA ALA A 63 -6.28 14.06 3.80
C ALA A 63 -5.78 13.06 2.74
N PHE A 64 -6.58 12.80 1.71
CA PHE A 64 -6.16 11.94 0.59
C PHE A 64 -4.97 12.53 -0.17
N ARG A 65 -4.99 13.83 -0.48
CA ARG A 65 -3.88 14.52 -1.17
C ARG A 65 -2.59 14.48 -0.36
N GLN A 66 -2.66 14.77 0.94
CA GLN A 66 -1.51 14.71 1.83
C GLN A 66 -0.89 13.31 1.87
N ARG A 67 -1.72 12.27 1.77
CA ARG A 67 -1.26 10.88 1.83
C ARG A 67 -0.68 10.36 0.52
N PHE A 68 -1.33 10.66 -0.60
CA PHE A 68 -1.02 10.03 -1.90
C PHE A 68 -0.40 10.98 -2.92
N ASN A 69 -0.37 12.29 -2.65
CA ASN A 69 0.22 13.31 -3.52
C ASN A 69 -0.20 13.16 -5.00
N GLY A 70 -1.46 12.82 -5.25
CA GLY A 70 -2.03 12.66 -6.61
C GLY A 70 -1.68 11.36 -7.34
N VAL A 71 -0.90 10.45 -6.74
CA VAL A 71 -0.54 9.16 -7.35
C VAL A 71 -0.89 8.02 -6.42
N LEU A 72 -1.79 7.15 -6.88
CA LEU A 72 -2.11 5.91 -6.17
C LEU A 72 -1.09 4.83 -6.52
N VAL A 73 -0.39 4.36 -5.51
CA VAL A 73 0.55 3.23 -5.63
C VAL A 73 -0.11 1.96 -5.10
N HIS A 74 -0.07 0.90 -5.91
CA HIS A 74 -0.42 -0.45 -5.50
C HIS A 74 0.72 -1.40 -5.83
N GLU A 75 1.12 -2.22 -4.86
CA GLU A 75 2.22 -3.15 -5.01
C GLU A 75 1.79 -4.58 -4.68
N PHE A 76 2.28 -5.52 -5.47
CA PHE A 76 2.17 -6.94 -5.15
C PHE A 76 3.42 -7.67 -5.62
N ALA A 77 3.77 -8.75 -4.94
CA ALA A 77 4.99 -9.49 -5.24
C ALA A 77 4.73 -10.98 -5.48
N LYS A 78 5.58 -11.59 -6.29
CA LYS A 78 5.72 -13.05 -6.40
C LYS A 78 7.10 -13.44 -5.91
N GLU A 79 7.13 -14.45 -5.05
CA GLU A 79 8.33 -14.82 -4.32
C GLU A 79 8.61 -16.31 -4.44
N ARG A 80 9.91 -16.66 -4.45
CA ARG A 80 10.42 -18.02 -4.40
C ARG A 80 11.61 -18.08 -3.46
N HIS A 81 11.66 -19.09 -2.62
CA HIS A 81 12.72 -19.30 -1.65
C HIS A 81 13.60 -20.48 -2.05
N PHE A 82 14.86 -20.46 -1.58
CA PHE A 82 15.82 -21.56 -1.74
C PHE A 82 16.08 -21.99 -3.20
N VAL A 83 16.01 -21.03 -4.13
CA VAL A 83 16.29 -21.24 -5.54
C VAL A 83 17.79 -21.49 -5.73
N ASP A 84 18.15 -22.52 -6.47
CA ASP A 84 19.54 -22.79 -6.84
C ASP A 84 20.08 -21.67 -7.72
N ASP A 85 21.32 -21.24 -7.49
CA ASP A 85 22.00 -20.19 -8.27
C ASP A 85 21.92 -20.43 -9.78
N ARG A 86 22.01 -21.70 -10.21
CA ARG A 86 21.93 -22.10 -11.63
C ARG A 86 20.55 -21.90 -12.25
N LEU A 87 19.51 -21.90 -11.43
CA LEU A 87 18.11 -21.76 -11.85
C LEU A 87 17.57 -20.34 -11.62
N LYS A 88 18.38 -19.46 -11.03
CA LYS A 88 17.95 -18.10 -10.65
C LYS A 88 17.28 -17.36 -11.79
N ASP A 89 17.98 -17.23 -12.92
CA ASP A 89 17.52 -16.42 -14.04
C ASP A 89 16.30 -17.05 -14.73
N GLU A 90 16.23 -18.39 -14.78
CA GLU A 90 15.08 -19.12 -15.28
C GLU A 90 13.83 -18.87 -14.42
N VAL A 91 13.97 -18.97 -13.09
CA VAL A 91 12.88 -18.70 -12.15
C VAL A 91 12.42 -17.24 -12.22
N ILE A 92 13.34 -16.28 -12.36
CA ILE A 92 12.99 -14.87 -12.56
C ILE A 92 12.15 -14.72 -13.84
N ALA A 93 12.61 -15.29 -14.96
CA ALA A 93 11.90 -15.22 -16.23
C ALA A 93 10.51 -15.86 -16.17
N GLU A 94 10.37 -17.01 -15.50
CA GLU A 94 9.09 -17.69 -15.28
C GLU A 94 8.12 -16.83 -14.47
N LEU A 95 8.59 -16.20 -13.39
CA LEU A 95 7.76 -15.34 -12.54
C LEU A 95 7.28 -14.10 -13.29
N VAL A 96 8.16 -13.46 -14.07
CA VAL A 96 7.79 -12.31 -14.91
C VAL A 96 6.79 -12.73 -16.00
N ALA A 97 7.04 -13.85 -16.69
CA ALA A 97 6.11 -14.37 -17.70
C ALA A 97 4.73 -14.70 -17.11
N THR A 98 4.70 -15.27 -15.92
CA THR A 98 3.46 -15.59 -15.20
C THR A 98 2.69 -14.33 -14.79
N LEU A 99 3.40 -13.31 -14.28
CA LEU A 99 2.81 -12.01 -13.97
C LEU A 99 2.18 -11.38 -15.23
N ASN A 100 2.93 -11.40 -16.33
CA ASN A 100 2.48 -10.85 -17.60
C ASN A 100 1.26 -11.58 -18.15
N ARG A 101 1.22 -12.91 -18.06
CA ARG A 101 0.09 -13.71 -18.56
C ARG A 101 -1.17 -13.58 -17.70
N ASN A 102 -1.01 -13.61 -16.37
CA ASN A 102 -2.14 -13.82 -15.46
C ASN A 102 -2.66 -12.52 -14.86
N SER A 103 -1.78 -11.55 -14.58
CA SER A 103 -2.16 -10.34 -13.84
C SER A 103 -2.43 -9.16 -14.76
N MET A 104 -1.80 -9.08 -15.93
CA MET A 104 -1.83 -7.85 -16.73
C MET A 104 -3.16 -7.58 -17.40
N ASN A 105 -3.86 -8.62 -17.85
CA ASN A 105 -5.22 -8.45 -18.40
C ASN A 105 -6.18 -7.91 -17.33
N TYR A 106 -6.00 -8.32 -16.08
CA TYR A 106 -6.79 -7.81 -14.96
C TYR A 106 -6.43 -6.35 -14.64
N VAL A 107 -5.13 -6.03 -14.55
CA VAL A 107 -4.65 -4.67 -14.25
C VAL A 107 -4.98 -3.68 -15.36
N ALA A 108 -4.96 -4.09 -16.63
CA ALA A 108 -5.30 -3.25 -17.78
C ALA A 108 -6.80 -2.94 -17.88
N ASN A 109 -7.65 -3.68 -17.16
CA ASN A 109 -9.08 -3.44 -17.18
C ASN A 109 -9.40 -2.08 -16.50
N PRO A 110 -10.21 -1.21 -17.11
CA PRO A 110 -10.64 0.06 -16.49
C PRO A 110 -11.28 -0.12 -15.10
N VAL A 111 -12.03 -1.22 -14.92
CA VAL A 111 -12.67 -1.57 -13.64
C VAL A 111 -11.64 -1.74 -12.51
N PHE A 112 -10.43 -2.20 -12.83
CA PHE A 112 -9.36 -2.29 -11.83
C PHE A 112 -8.97 -0.91 -11.30
N ALA A 113 -8.80 0.08 -12.19
CA ALA A 113 -8.43 1.43 -11.79
C ALA A 113 -9.52 2.07 -10.92
N ASP A 114 -10.80 1.87 -11.27
CA ASP A 114 -11.93 2.38 -10.46
C ASP A 114 -11.99 1.71 -9.10
N ASN A 115 -11.84 0.39 -9.03
CA ASN A 115 -11.79 -0.35 -7.77
C ASN A 115 -10.62 0.09 -6.89
N LEU A 116 -9.45 0.35 -7.49
CA LEU A 116 -8.29 0.85 -6.75
C LEU A 116 -8.57 2.23 -6.14
N VAL A 117 -9.18 3.14 -6.89
CA VAL A 117 -9.60 4.45 -6.37
C VAL A 117 -10.58 4.27 -5.21
N GLN A 118 -11.65 3.49 -5.40
CA GLN A 118 -12.67 3.26 -4.37
C GLN A 118 -12.08 2.66 -3.08
N GLN A 119 -11.21 1.66 -3.21
CA GLN A 119 -10.55 1.04 -2.06
C GLN A 119 -9.73 2.07 -1.25
N LYS A 120 -9.00 2.96 -1.93
CA LYS A 120 -8.17 3.97 -1.26
C LYS A 120 -9.00 5.11 -0.67
N VAL A 121 -10.10 5.48 -1.33
CA VAL A 121 -11.09 6.42 -0.80
C VAL A 121 -11.68 5.91 0.51
N GLU A 122 -12.18 4.67 0.52
CA GLU A 122 -12.78 4.08 1.72
C GLU A 122 -11.78 3.96 2.86
N MET A 123 -10.52 3.59 2.55
CA MET A 123 -9.44 3.55 3.53
C MET A 123 -9.22 4.92 4.21
N VAL A 124 -9.17 6.01 3.45
CA VAL A 124 -9.00 7.37 4.02
C VAL A 124 -10.21 7.78 4.85
N LYS A 125 -11.44 7.46 4.40
CA LYS A 125 -12.66 7.74 5.17
C LYS A 125 -12.66 7.01 6.51
N GLN A 126 -12.26 5.75 6.53
CA GLN A 126 -12.17 4.95 7.76
C GLN A 126 -11.09 5.50 8.71
N GLU A 127 -9.91 5.85 8.21
CA GLU A 127 -8.84 6.44 9.03
C GLU A 127 -9.29 7.76 9.69
N LEU A 128 -10.04 8.61 8.98
CA LEU A 128 -10.58 9.85 9.53
C LEU A 128 -11.64 9.62 10.60
N LYS A 129 -12.55 8.65 10.39
CA LYS A 129 -13.56 8.28 11.39
C LYS A 129 -12.91 7.77 12.68
N VAL A 130 -11.89 6.92 12.57
CA VAL A 130 -11.16 6.41 13.74
C VAL A 130 -10.49 7.56 14.49
N ARG A 131 -9.84 8.49 13.79
CA ARG A 131 -9.21 9.66 14.41
C ARG A 131 -10.23 10.55 15.13
N GLN A 132 -11.36 10.86 14.49
CA GLN A 132 -12.44 11.61 15.12
C GLN A 132 -13.01 10.89 16.35
N GLY A 133 -13.13 9.56 16.29
CA GLY A 133 -13.54 8.74 17.43
C GLY A 133 -12.56 8.78 18.60
N LEU A 134 -11.25 8.77 18.32
CA LEU A 134 -10.20 8.89 19.34
C LEU A 134 -10.18 10.29 19.96
N ASP A 135 -10.32 11.34 19.16
CA ASP A 135 -10.35 12.74 19.65
C ASP A 135 -11.56 12.98 20.58
N MET A 136 -12.70 12.32 20.35
CA MET A 136 -13.86 12.38 21.26
C MET A 136 -13.60 11.64 22.59
N VAL A 137 -12.87 10.52 22.56
CA VAL A 137 -12.55 9.75 23.77
C VAL A 137 -11.49 10.45 24.63
N GLU A 138 -10.51 11.12 24.03
CA GLU A 138 -9.54 11.93 24.78
C GLU A 138 -10.20 13.13 25.47
N HIS A 139 -11.17 13.78 24.79
CA HIS A 139 -11.90 14.90 25.37
C HIS A 139 -12.76 14.49 26.58
N ASP A 140 -13.40 13.31 26.53
CA ASP A 140 -14.21 12.79 27.64
C ASP A 140 -13.37 12.28 28.84
N MET A 141 -12.06 12.04 28.67
CA MET A 141 -11.17 11.64 29.77
C MET A 141 -10.55 12.82 30.55
N ASP A 142 -10.57 14.03 29.98
CA ASP A 142 -10.09 15.23 30.66
C ASP A 142 -11.15 15.86 31.60
N ASP A 143 -12.41 15.43 31.48
CA ASP A 143 -13.55 15.85 32.33
C ASP A 143 -13.89 14.85 33.46
N ASP A 144 -13.18 13.73 33.58
CA ASP A 144 -13.30 12.85 34.77
C ASP A 144 -12.52 13.51 35.92
N GLU A 145 -13.24 14.30 36.71
CA GLU A 145 -12.82 14.78 38.03
C GLU A 145 -12.48 13.53 38.87
N GLY A 146 -11.20 13.12 38.76
CA GLY A 146 -10.68 11.89 39.34
C GLY A 146 -11.12 11.77 40.80
N PRO A 147 -11.40 10.54 41.27
CA PRO A 147 -12.09 10.33 42.54
C PRO A 147 -11.41 11.14 43.63
N ALA A 148 -12.21 11.99 44.29
CA ALA A 148 -11.76 12.90 45.33
C ALA A 148 -10.68 12.25 46.20
N ASP A 149 -9.51 12.87 46.17
CA ASP A 149 -8.30 12.60 46.92
C ASP A 149 -8.49 11.63 48.12
N PHE A 150 -8.16 10.36 47.92
CA PHE A 150 -8.11 9.33 48.97
C PHE A 150 -7.01 9.58 50.02
N SER A 151 -6.34 10.75 49.99
CA SER A 151 -5.40 11.21 51.02
C SER A 151 -6.03 11.41 52.40
N ALA A 152 -7.36 11.33 52.53
CA ALA A 152 -8.05 11.41 53.83
C ALA A 152 -8.19 10.07 54.56
N CYS A 153 -7.87 8.91 53.94
CA CYS A 153 -8.06 7.59 54.55
C CYS A 153 -6.87 7.10 55.41
N PHE A 154 -5.78 7.84 55.50
CA PHE A 154 -4.67 7.52 56.39
C PHE A 154 -4.34 8.73 57.27
N ARG A 155 -5.06 8.85 58.38
CA ARG A 155 -4.57 9.53 59.59
C ARG A 155 -4.54 8.47 60.69
N ASP A 156 -3.35 8.28 61.26
CA ASP A 156 -3.04 7.48 62.45
C ASP A 156 -4.02 7.76 63.62
#